data_AF-A0A7C3V3B0-F1
#
_entry.id   AF-A0A7C3V3B0-F1
#
_cell.length_a   1.000
_cell.length_b   1.000
_cell.length_c   1.000
_cell.angle_alpha   90.00
_cell.angle_beta   90.00
_cell.angle_gamma   90.00
#
_symmetry.space_group_name_H-M   'P 1'
#
loop_
_entity.id
_entity.type
_entity.pdbx_description
1 polymer ?
#
loop_
_entity_poly.entity_id
_entity_poly.type
_entity_poly.pdbx_seq_one_letter_code
_entity_poly.pdbx_strand_id
1 'polypeptide(L)'
;MALIKKNLSAKKEYPFVPVRDLVVFPQMVVPLLIGRQRSINAIEEALSTDNEIVLCFQRDPRTEDPGLEELYPVGILAKIIQNVRESNGMMKILVESVERVMLKQVLPSKKYFACTLERIRKVVQKDKENEALMRFLMELVEKYLNLNSSIPREFYGTIISIDDPGRLADTVAGYLPIKFKDKARLLGILNEKERLKVILEILNSEISVLEVQKEIQDKVLKRVEQTQKEYLLHEQLKTIQQELGKESENPEISQLKEKILAANMPKEAESKALEELNRLSKTMPLSPEATVIRTYLDWLIALPWTKETEDILDIHNARKILDEDHYGLEKVKERILEYLAVRKKTDTLKGPILCFVGPPGCGKTSLGKSIARCLGRKFVRVSLGGMRDEAEIRGHRRTYIGSLPGRIIQSIRKAGVRNPVFLLDEIDKLGMDFRGDPASALLEV
;
A
#
# COMPACT_ATOMS: atom_id res chain seq x y z
N MET A 1 3.98 -25.59 -68.10
CA MET A 1 4.58 -24.36 -67.50
C MET A 1 3.70 -23.11 -67.74
N ALA A 2 2.38 -23.17 -67.49
CA ALA A 2 1.50 -21.98 -67.61
C ALA A 2 0.23 -22.05 -66.73
N LEU A 3 0.29 -22.69 -65.56
CA LEU A 3 -0.86 -22.85 -64.65
C LEU A 3 -0.56 -22.56 -63.17
N ILE A 4 0.60 -21.98 -62.83
CA ILE A 4 1.01 -21.66 -61.45
C ILE A 4 1.17 -20.13 -61.24
N LYS A 5 0.49 -19.30 -62.04
CA LYS A 5 0.53 -17.83 -61.89
C LYS A 5 -0.85 -17.18 -61.98
N LYS A 6 -1.84 -17.73 -61.26
CA LYS A 6 -3.12 -17.05 -61.02
C LYS A 6 -3.56 -17.34 -59.59
N ASN A 7 -3.16 -16.45 -58.67
CA ASN A 7 -3.84 -16.10 -57.40
C ASN A 7 -2.88 -15.25 -56.52
N LEU A 8 -2.23 -14.26 -57.12
CA LEU A 8 -1.70 -13.12 -56.38
C LEU A 8 -2.60 -11.92 -56.67
N SER A 9 -3.02 -11.27 -55.58
CA SER A 9 -3.72 -9.97 -55.48
C SER A 9 -5.21 -9.89 -55.83
N ALA A 10 -6.05 -10.42 -54.93
CA ALA A 10 -7.08 -9.59 -54.32
C ALA A 10 -6.76 -9.55 -52.82
N LYS A 11 -6.56 -8.36 -52.22
CA LYS A 11 -6.38 -8.25 -50.76
C LYS A 11 -7.69 -8.71 -50.13
N LYS A 12 -7.74 -9.95 -49.62
CA LYS A 12 -8.91 -10.46 -48.90
C LYS A 12 -9.06 -9.62 -47.62
N GLU A 13 -10.16 -8.91 -47.52
CA GLU A 13 -10.52 -8.10 -46.35
C GLU A 13 -11.16 -9.01 -45.31
N TYR A 14 -10.83 -8.78 -44.04
CA TYR A 14 -11.36 -9.55 -42.92
C TYR A 14 -12.03 -8.62 -41.91
N PRO A 15 -13.27 -8.92 -41.47
CA PRO A 15 -13.86 -8.25 -40.33
C PRO A 15 -13.06 -8.60 -39.07
N PHE A 16 -12.82 -7.59 -38.22
CA PHE A 16 -12.11 -7.80 -36.96
C PHE A 16 -12.89 -7.22 -35.78
N VAL A 17 -12.65 -7.79 -34.61
CA VAL A 17 -13.20 -7.29 -33.34
C VAL A 17 -12.03 -6.89 -32.45
N PRO A 18 -11.96 -5.63 -32.00
CA PRO A 18 -11.01 -5.23 -30.99
C PRO A 18 -11.46 -5.76 -29.62
N VAL A 19 -10.71 -6.71 -29.08
CA VAL A 19 -10.92 -7.33 -27.77
C VAL A 19 -10.18 -6.52 -26.70
N ARG A 20 -10.89 -6.25 -25.59
CA ARG A 20 -10.37 -5.59 -24.39
C ARG A 20 -10.04 -6.64 -23.33
N ASP A 21 -8.95 -6.43 -22.61
CA ASP A 21 -8.59 -7.15 -21.36
C ASP A 21 -8.50 -8.68 -21.44
N LEU A 22 -8.58 -9.27 -22.64
CA LEU A 22 -8.49 -10.70 -22.87
C LEU A 22 -7.60 -10.99 -24.08
N VAL A 23 -6.62 -11.86 -23.90
CA VAL A 23 -5.82 -12.42 -25.00
C VAL A 23 -6.26 -13.86 -25.23
N VAL A 24 -6.59 -14.18 -26.48
CA VAL A 24 -6.99 -15.51 -26.91
C VAL A 24 -5.80 -16.16 -27.61
N PHE A 25 -5.55 -17.44 -27.34
CA PHE A 25 -4.52 -18.24 -28.02
C PHE A 25 -5.20 -19.21 -29.01
N PRO A 26 -4.49 -19.75 -30.01
CA PRO A 26 -5.06 -20.72 -30.96
C PRO A 26 -5.66 -21.96 -30.28
N GLN A 27 -6.66 -22.57 -30.92
CA GLN A 27 -7.34 -23.81 -30.49
C GLN A 27 -8.06 -23.72 -29.14
N MET A 28 -8.47 -22.51 -28.77
CA MET A 28 -9.30 -22.22 -27.61
C MET A 28 -10.72 -21.88 -28.06
N VAL A 29 -11.70 -22.31 -27.27
CA VAL A 29 -13.09 -21.89 -27.44
C VAL A 29 -13.41 -20.88 -26.34
N VAL A 30 -13.77 -19.65 -26.74
CA VAL A 30 -13.92 -18.52 -25.81
C VAL A 30 -15.24 -17.81 -26.04
N PRO A 31 -16.06 -17.59 -25.00
CA PRO A 31 -17.25 -16.74 -25.10
C PRO A 31 -16.84 -15.26 -25.03
N LEU A 32 -17.33 -14.45 -25.96
CA LEU A 32 -17.12 -12.99 -25.98
C LEU A 32 -18.46 -12.27 -25.93
N LEU A 33 -18.55 -11.24 -25.08
CA LEU A 33 -19.69 -10.34 -24.99
C LEU A 33 -19.34 -9.02 -25.68
N ILE A 34 -20.16 -8.61 -26.64
CA ILE A 34 -19.85 -7.49 -27.55
C ILE A 34 -21.00 -6.49 -27.52
N GLY A 35 -20.68 -5.24 -27.16
CA GLY A 35 -21.65 -4.15 -27.07
C GLY A 35 -21.41 -2.99 -28.04
N ARG A 36 -20.21 -2.85 -28.63
CA ARG A 36 -19.93 -1.74 -29.58
C ARG A 36 -20.61 -2.02 -30.91
N GLN A 37 -21.38 -1.05 -31.43
CA GLN A 37 -22.14 -1.21 -32.68
C GLN A 37 -21.25 -1.59 -33.88
N ARG A 38 -20.06 -0.97 -34.03
CA ARG A 38 -19.11 -1.32 -35.11
C ARG A 38 -18.59 -2.75 -35.00
N SER A 39 -18.43 -3.27 -33.79
CA SER A 39 -18.02 -4.66 -33.56
C SER A 39 -19.17 -5.64 -33.84
N ILE A 40 -20.41 -5.29 -33.47
CA ILE A 40 -21.61 -6.07 -33.81
C ILE A 40 -21.73 -6.16 -35.34
N ASN A 41 -21.60 -5.04 -36.04
CA ASN A 41 -21.64 -5.02 -37.50
C ASN A 41 -20.52 -5.86 -38.13
N ALA A 42 -19.32 -5.93 -37.51
CA ALA A 42 -18.23 -6.77 -37.98
C ALA A 42 -18.55 -8.27 -37.84
N ILE A 43 -19.26 -8.66 -36.78
CA ILE A 43 -19.72 -10.04 -36.59
C ILE A 43 -20.79 -10.40 -37.62
N GLU A 44 -21.75 -9.50 -37.86
CA GLU A 44 -22.80 -9.71 -38.86
C GLU A 44 -22.21 -9.90 -40.27
N GLU A 45 -21.16 -9.14 -40.61
CA GLU A 45 -20.40 -9.33 -41.86
C GLU A 45 -19.62 -10.66 -41.86
N ALA A 46 -19.04 -11.06 -40.73
CA ALA A 46 -18.37 -12.35 -40.63
C ALA A 46 -19.35 -13.52 -40.84
N LEU A 47 -20.57 -13.42 -40.27
CA LEU A 47 -21.63 -14.41 -40.40
C LEU A 47 -22.22 -14.51 -41.81
N SER A 48 -22.18 -13.43 -42.59
CA SER A 48 -22.66 -13.41 -43.99
C SER A 48 -21.64 -13.94 -45.00
N THR A 49 -20.38 -14.11 -44.58
CA THR A 49 -19.26 -14.55 -45.42
C THR A 49 -18.81 -15.97 -45.04
N ASP A 50 -17.62 -16.12 -44.42
CA ASP A 50 -16.98 -17.41 -44.13
C ASP A 50 -17.09 -17.84 -42.65
N ASN A 51 -17.88 -17.12 -41.84
CA ASN A 51 -17.89 -17.21 -40.36
C ASN A 51 -16.51 -16.95 -39.73
N GLU A 52 -15.57 -16.37 -40.48
CA GLU A 52 -14.22 -16.04 -40.04
C GLU A 52 -14.17 -14.60 -39.52
N ILE A 53 -13.59 -14.43 -38.33
CA ILE A 53 -13.41 -13.12 -37.69
C ILE A 53 -12.01 -13.02 -37.12
N VAL A 54 -11.44 -11.82 -37.12
CA VAL A 54 -10.11 -11.59 -36.54
C VAL A 54 -10.25 -10.94 -35.18
N LEU A 55 -9.72 -11.58 -34.15
CA LEU A 55 -9.61 -10.99 -32.82
C LEU A 55 -8.32 -10.18 -32.75
N CYS A 56 -8.45 -8.87 -32.58
CA CYS A 56 -7.33 -7.95 -32.42
C CYS A 56 -7.27 -7.47 -30.97
N PHE A 57 -6.08 -7.40 -30.39
CA PHE A 57 -5.92 -7.04 -28.99
C PHE A 57 -5.54 -5.56 -28.87
N GLN A 58 -6.29 -4.80 -28.06
CA GLN A 58 -6.02 -3.37 -27.85
C GLN A 58 -4.88 -3.17 -26.84
N ARG A 59 -4.06 -2.13 -27.06
CA ARG A 59 -3.07 -1.67 -26.08
C ARG A 59 -3.73 -0.90 -24.94
N ASP A 60 -4.64 0.00 -25.27
CA ASP A 60 -5.48 0.74 -24.32
C ASP A 60 -6.94 0.28 -24.47
N PRO A 61 -7.53 -0.35 -23.43
CA PRO A 61 -8.94 -0.76 -23.42
C PRO A 61 -9.92 0.39 -23.61
N ARG A 62 -9.55 1.63 -23.29
CA ARG A 62 -10.43 2.81 -23.35
C ARG A 62 -10.67 3.30 -24.77
N THR A 63 -9.82 2.92 -25.71
CA THR A 63 -9.88 3.41 -27.09
C THR A 63 -11.05 2.79 -27.84
N GLU A 64 -12.02 3.61 -28.26
CA GLU A 64 -13.24 3.12 -28.92
C GLU A 64 -13.01 2.64 -30.36
N ASP A 65 -12.22 3.40 -31.12
CA ASP A 65 -11.93 3.13 -32.53
C ASP A 65 -10.42 2.96 -32.73
N PRO A 66 -9.87 1.76 -32.42
CA PRO A 66 -8.43 1.57 -32.42
C PRO A 66 -7.84 1.62 -33.83
N GLY A 67 -6.81 2.44 -34.01
CA GLY A 67 -5.93 2.41 -35.17
C GLY A 67 -4.93 1.24 -35.14
N LEU A 68 -4.13 1.08 -36.20
CA LEU A 68 -3.12 0.00 -36.27
C LEU A 68 -2.07 0.09 -35.15
N GLU A 69 -1.67 1.30 -34.76
CA GLU A 69 -0.65 1.53 -33.72
C GLU A 69 -1.16 1.21 -32.31
N GLU A 70 -2.48 1.32 -32.10
CA GLU A 70 -3.16 1.07 -30.84
C GLU A 70 -3.49 -0.41 -30.64
N LEU A 71 -3.25 -1.25 -31.66
CA LEU A 71 -3.39 -2.69 -31.62
C LEU A 71 -2.04 -3.39 -31.44
N TYR A 72 -2.08 -4.61 -30.91
CA TYR A 72 -0.93 -5.49 -31.00
C TYR A 72 -0.76 -6.01 -32.44
N PRO A 73 0.48 -6.14 -32.96
CA PRO A 73 0.72 -6.55 -34.36
C PRO A 73 0.21 -7.95 -34.72
N VAL A 74 0.08 -8.83 -33.72
CA VAL A 74 -0.40 -10.20 -33.88
C VAL A 74 -1.82 -10.31 -33.33
N GLY A 75 -2.73 -10.80 -34.16
CA GLY A 75 -4.09 -11.15 -33.82
C GLY A 75 -4.35 -12.65 -33.97
N ILE A 76 -5.60 -13.04 -33.75
CA ILE A 76 -6.06 -14.43 -33.93
C ILE A 76 -7.16 -14.47 -34.97
N LEU A 77 -7.01 -15.33 -35.98
CA LEU A 77 -8.13 -15.73 -36.82
C LEU A 77 -8.98 -16.73 -36.04
N ALA A 78 -10.27 -16.45 -35.92
CA ALA A 78 -11.22 -17.27 -35.19
C ALA A 78 -12.46 -17.54 -36.05
N LYS A 79 -13.18 -18.62 -35.75
CA LYS A 79 -14.47 -18.95 -36.34
C LYS A 79 -15.59 -18.76 -35.34
N ILE A 80 -16.68 -18.15 -35.77
CA ILE A 80 -17.87 -17.99 -34.94
C ILE A 80 -18.64 -19.32 -34.95
N ILE A 81 -18.75 -19.96 -33.78
CA ILE A 81 -19.50 -21.21 -33.61
C ILE A 81 -20.97 -20.91 -33.31
N GLN A 82 -21.21 -19.92 -32.45
CA GLN A 82 -22.53 -19.58 -31.98
C GLN A 82 -22.64 -18.07 -31.77
N ASN A 83 -23.81 -17.50 -32.02
CA ASN A 83 -24.16 -16.12 -31.67
C ASN A 83 -25.55 -16.09 -31.03
N VAL A 84 -25.72 -15.23 -30.02
CA VAL A 84 -26.99 -14.97 -29.34
C VAL A 84 -27.09 -13.47 -29.09
N ARG A 85 -28.18 -12.85 -29.52
CA ARG A 85 -28.47 -11.44 -29.23
C ARG A 85 -29.27 -11.35 -27.93
N GLU A 86 -28.75 -10.60 -26.97
CA GLU A 86 -29.42 -10.36 -25.69
C GLU A 86 -30.47 -9.25 -25.82
N SER A 87 -31.46 -9.26 -24.92
CA SER A 87 -32.56 -8.27 -24.90
C SER A 87 -32.08 -6.83 -24.64
N ASN A 88 -30.89 -6.66 -24.08
CA ASN A 88 -30.22 -5.38 -23.83
C ASN A 88 -29.51 -4.81 -25.07
N GLY A 89 -29.55 -5.49 -26.23
CA GLY A 89 -28.89 -5.08 -27.47
C GLY A 89 -27.43 -5.53 -27.61
N MET A 90 -26.85 -6.19 -26.60
CA MET A 90 -25.53 -6.81 -26.70
C MET A 90 -25.58 -8.14 -27.44
N MET A 91 -24.45 -8.55 -28.03
CA MET A 91 -24.30 -9.83 -28.71
C MET A 91 -23.28 -10.69 -27.98
N LYS A 92 -23.70 -11.88 -27.58
CA LYS A 92 -22.82 -12.92 -27.02
C LYS A 92 -22.44 -13.88 -28.14
N ILE A 93 -21.15 -14.05 -28.40
CA ILE A 93 -20.64 -14.99 -29.38
C ILE A 93 -19.74 -16.03 -28.72
N LEU A 94 -19.72 -17.24 -29.28
CA LEU A 94 -18.74 -18.27 -28.97
C LEU A 94 -17.82 -18.42 -30.17
N VAL A 95 -16.53 -18.22 -29.96
CA VAL A 95 -15.52 -18.28 -31.03
C VAL A 95 -14.51 -19.38 -30.77
N GLU A 96 -14.14 -20.11 -31.81
CA GLU A 96 -13.01 -21.05 -31.83
C GLU A 96 -11.83 -20.37 -32.51
N SER A 97 -10.73 -20.18 -31.77
CA SER A 97 -9.51 -19.64 -32.34
C SER A 97 -8.79 -20.68 -33.19
N VAL A 98 -8.33 -20.26 -34.38
CA VAL A 98 -7.73 -21.17 -35.37
C VAL A 98 -6.21 -20.98 -35.40
N GLU A 99 -5.76 -19.77 -35.75
CA GLU A 99 -4.34 -19.50 -35.98
C GLU A 99 -3.96 -18.04 -35.72
N ARG A 100 -2.66 -17.80 -35.57
CA ARG A 100 -2.11 -16.43 -35.48
C ARG A 100 -2.07 -15.78 -36.85
N VAL A 101 -2.39 -14.51 -36.87
CA VAL A 101 -2.30 -13.66 -38.06
C VAL A 101 -1.57 -12.37 -37.74
N MET A 102 -0.78 -11.88 -38.69
CA MET A 102 -0.11 -10.58 -38.58
C MET A 102 -0.97 -9.51 -39.23
N LEU A 103 -1.34 -8.48 -38.47
CA LEU A 103 -2.10 -7.35 -38.99
C LEU A 103 -1.22 -6.50 -39.89
N LYS A 104 -1.68 -6.21 -41.12
CA LYS A 104 -0.96 -5.36 -42.08
C LYS A 104 -1.51 -3.96 -42.15
N GLN A 105 -2.83 -3.84 -42.22
CA GLN A 105 -3.49 -2.55 -42.38
C GLN A 105 -4.90 -2.61 -41.80
N VAL A 106 -5.27 -1.60 -41.02
CA VAL A 106 -6.66 -1.33 -40.64
C VAL A 106 -7.29 -0.49 -41.74
N LEU A 107 -8.41 -0.95 -42.29
CA LEU A 107 -9.11 -0.26 -43.36
C LEU A 107 -10.08 0.77 -42.76
N PRO A 108 -10.11 2.01 -43.29
CA PRO A 108 -11.04 3.04 -42.84
C PRO A 108 -12.45 2.75 -43.39
N SER A 109 -13.13 1.73 -42.86
CA SER A 109 -14.54 1.45 -43.16
C SER A 109 -15.44 2.09 -42.10
N LYS A 110 -16.45 2.86 -42.52
CA LYS A 110 -17.39 3.53 -41.59
C LYS A 110 -18.40 2.57 -40.95
N LYS A 111 -18.64 1.39 -41.52
CA LYS A 111 -19.73 0.49 -41.09
C LYS A 111 -19.30 -0.56 -40.06
N TYR A 112 -18.09 -1.09 -40.21
CA TYR A 112 -17.52 -2.10 -39.31
C TYR A 112 -15.99 -2.02 -39.32
N PHE A 113 -15.35 -2.73 -38.41
CA PHE A 113 -13.89 -2.84 -38.35
C PHE A 113 -13.39 -3.86 -39.36
N ALA A 114 -12.57 -3.42 -40.32
CA ALA A 114 -12.00 -4.26 -41.37
C ALA A 114 -10.47 -4.15 -41.40
N CYS A 115 -9.79 -5.23 -41.70
CA CYS A 115 -8.34 -5.26 -41.79
C CYS A 115 -7.85 -6.16 -42.93
N THR A 116 -6.59 -5.98 -43.31
CA THR A 116 -5.84 -6.95 -44.11
C THR A 116 -4.79 -7.60 -43.24
N LEU A 117 -4.55 -8.88 -43.48
CA LEU A 117 -3.68 -9.71 -42.65
C LEU A 117 -2.77 -10.60 -43.50
N GLU A 118 -1.70 -11.05 -42.87
CA GLU A 118 -0.83 -12.11 -43.38
C GLU A 118 -0.91 -13.32 -42.43
N ARG A 119 -1.18 -14.50 -42.99
CA ARG A 119 -1.17 -15.75 -42.22
C ARG A 119 0.26 -16.13 -41.88
N ILE A 120 0.52 -16.40 -40.61
CA ILE A 120 1.84 -16.79 -40.14
C ILE A 120 2.04 -18.28 -40.43
N ARG A 121 3.02 -18.62 -41.27
CA ARG A 121 3.37 -20.02 -41.55
C ARG A 121 4.05 -20.63 -40.33
N LYS A 122 3.55 -21.76 -39.86
CA LYS A 122 4.18 -22.54 -38.80
C LYS A 122 5.42 -23.25 -39.34
N VAL A 123 6.56 -23.04 -38.69
CA VAL A 123 7.77 -23.83 -38.92
C VAL A 123 8.03 -24.63 -37.66
N VAL A 124 7.51 -25.86 -37.63
CA VAL A 124 7.74 -26.76 -36.50
C VAL A 124 9.17 -27.28 -36.59
N GLN A 125 10.00 -26.93 -35.62
CA GLN A 125 11.32 -27.52 -35.44
C GLN A 125 11.28 -28.42 -34.21
N LYS A 126 11.21 -29.74 -34.42
CA LYS A 126 11.42 -30.71 -33.34
C LYS A 126 12.92 -30.94 -33.17
N ASP A 127 13.54 -30.14 -32.31
CA ASP A 127 14.89 -30.38 -31.82
C ASP A 127 14.86 -30.98 -30.41
N LYS A 128 15.94 -31.67 -29.99
CA LYS A 128 16.04 -32.26 -28.65
C LYS A 128 15.90 -31.21 -27.53
N GLU A 129 16.23 -29.96 -27.82
CA GLU A 129 16.11 -28.85 -26.85
C GLU A 129 14.64 -28.50 -26.60
N ASN A 130 13.79 -28.47 -27.64
CA ASN A 130 12.35 -28.24 -27.49
C ASN A 130 11.68 -29.36 -26.67
N GLU A 131 12.07 -30.63 -26.87
CA GLU A 131 11.58 -31.74 -26.04
C GLU A 131 11.96 -31.56 -24.56
N ALA A 132 13.20 -31.15 -24.28
CA ALA A 132 13.63 -30.87 -22.92
C ALA A 132 12.86 -29.69 -22.29
N LEU A 133 12.65 -28.61 -23.05
CA LEU A 133 11.86 -27.46 -22.60
C LEU A 133 10.39 -27.82 -22.33
N MET A 134 9.79 -28.67 -23.17
CA MET A 134 8.42 -29.15 -22.96
C MET A 134 8.30 -29.97 -21.68
N ARG A 135 9.23 -30.89 -21.41
CA ARG A 135 9.25 -31.67 -20.16
C ARG A 135 9.37 -30.75 -18.94
N PHE A 136 10.29 -29.80 -18.98
CA PHE A 136 10.47 -28.85 -17.89
C PHE A 136 9.23 -27.97 -17.69
N LEU A 137 8.54 -27.58 -18.76
CA LEU A 137 7.29 -26.84 -18.67
C LEU A 137 6.19 -27.67 -17.98
N MET A 138 6.10 -28.95 -18.29
CA MET A 138 5.14 -29.85 -17.64
C MET A 138 5.41 -30.02 -16.15
N GLU A 139 6.69 -30.15 -15.74
CA GLU A 139 7.07 -30.21 -14.33
C GLU A 139 6.64 -28.93 -13.57
N LEU A 140 6.87 -27.76 -14.17
CA LEU A 140 6.45 -26.49 -13.57
C LEU A 140 4.92 -26.35 -13.54
N VAL A 141 4.20 -26.80 -14.57
CA VAL A 141 2.73 -26.78 -14.59
C VAL A 141 2.18 -27.66 -13.47
N GLU A 142 2.73 -28.87 -13.26
CA GLU A 142 2.32 -29.74 -12.17
C GLU A 142 2.58 -29.09 -10.81
N LYS A 143 3.77 -28.51 -10.61
CA LYS A 143 4.09 -27.76 -9.39
C LYS A 143 3.12 -26.61 -9.14
N TYR A 144 2.79 -25.85 -10.20
CA TYR A 144 1.85 -24.73 -10.12
C TYR A 144 0.43 -25.19 -9.73
N LEU A 145 -0.09 -26.27 -10.33
CA LEU A 145 -1.41 -26.83 -10.00
C LEU A 145 -1.50 -27.36 -8.56
N ASN A 146 -0.39 -27.88 -8.01
CA ASN A 146 -0.34 -28.31 -6.61
C ASN A 146 -0.37 -27.15 -5.62
N LEU A 147 0.11 -25.97 -6.02
CA LEU A 147 0.07 -24.75 -5.21
C LEU A 147 -1.25 -23.97 -5.37
N ASN A 148 -1.87 -24.06 -6.55
CA ASN A 148 -3.11 -23.34 -6.88
C ASN A 148 -4.27 -24.31 -7.14
N SER A 149 -5.11 -24.53 -6.13
CA SER A 149 -6.28 -25.40 -6.18
C SER A 149 -7.45 -24.86 -7.01
N SER A 150 -7.35 -23.65 -7.55
CA SER A 150 -8.43 -22.99 -8.31
C SER A 150 -8.58 -23.52 -9.74
N ILE A 151 -7.60 -24.28 -10.26
CA ILE A 151 -7.64 -24.83 -11.61
C ILE A 151 -8.09 -26.30 -11.56
N PRO A 152 -9.14 -26.68 -12.32
CA PRO A 152 -9.59 -28.07 -12.37
C PRO A 152 -8.49 -29.03 -12.87
N ARG A 153 -8.35 -30.20 -12.22
CA ARG A 153 -7.33 -31.20 -12.60
C ARG A 153 -7.52 -31.77 -14.01
N GLU A 154 -8.73 -31.72 -14.54
CA GLU A 154 -9.07 -32.08 -15.93
C GLU A 154 -8.24 -31.28 -16.95
N PHE A 155 -7.80 -30.08 -16.58
CA PHE A 155 -6.90 -29.26 -17.40
C PHE A 155 -5.56 -29.95 -17.67
N TYR A 156 -4.99 -30.61 -16.67
CA TYR A 156 -3.70 -31.31 -16.80
C TYR A 156 -3.76 -32.44 -17.85
N GLY A 157 -4.89 -33.16 -17.91
CA GLY A 157 -5.13 -34.22 -18.89
C GLY A 157 -5.19 -33.73 -20.34
N THR A 158 -5.59 -32.47 -20.56
CA THR A 158 -5.60 -31.87 -21.90
C THR A 158 -4.18 -31.49 -22.34
N ILE A 159 -3.37 -30.98 -21.43
CA ILE A 159 -2.01 -30.51 -21.73
C ILE A 159 -1.04 -31.67 -22.00
N ILE A 160 -1.12 -32.75 -21.22
CA ILE A 160 -0.17 -33.87 -21.30
C ILE A 160 -0.19 -34.60 -22.66
N SER A 161 -1.29 -34.50 -23.40
CA SER A 161 -1.45 -35.12 -24.73
C SER A 161 -0.90 -34.27 -25.89
N ILE A 162 -0.31 -33.11 -25.60
CA ILE A 162 0.16 -32.16 -26.62
C ILE A 162 1.63 -32.40 -26.97
N ASP A 163 1.88 -32.96 -28.16
CA ASP A 163 3.24 -33.23 -28.70
C ASP A 163 3.83 -32.09 -29.53
N ASP A 164 3.15 -30.95 -29.62
CA ASP A 164 3.58 -29.78 -30.38
C ASP A 164 4.05 -28.67 -29.42
N PRO A 165 5.32 -28.22 -29.50
CA PRO A 165 5.89 -27.26 -28.55
C PRO A 165 5.16 -25.92 -28.56
N GLY A 166 4.74 -25.49 -29.75
CA GLY A 166 4.03 -24.23 -29.91
C GLY A 166 2.62 -24.28 -29.32
N ARG A 167 1.88 -25.35 -29.59
CA ARG A 167 0.56 -25.63 -29.03
C ARG A 167 0.61 -25.77 -27.52
N LEU A 168 1.63 -26.46 -26.98
CA LEU A 168 1.80 -26.63 -25.54
C LEU A 168 1.94 -25.25 -24.86
N ALA A 169 2.83 -24.40 -25.36
CA ALA A 169 3.03 -23.06 -24.83
C ALA A 169 1.73 -22.21 -24.90
N ASP A 170 0.97 -22.34 -25.98
CA ASP A 170 -0.28 -21.61 -26.20
C ASP A 170 -1.40 -22.05 -25.25
N THR A 171 -1.58 -23.36 -25.12
CA THR A 171 -2.56 -23.92 -24.19
C THR A 171 -2.20 -23.50 -22.77
N VAL A 172 -0.96 -23.66 -22.32
CA VAL A 172 -0.56 -23.24 -20.96
C VAL A 172 -0.78 -21.74 -20.77
N ALA A 173 -0.38 -20.88 -21.71
CA ALA A 173 -0.55 -19.43 -21.60
C ALA A 173 -2.03 -18.98 -21.56
N GLY A 174 -2.91 -19.71 -22.25
CA GLY A 174 -4.35 -19.46 -22.28
C GLY A 174 -4.98 -19.55 -20.89
N TYR A 175 -4.67 -20.62 -20.16
CA TYR A 175 -5.28 -20.92 -18.86
C TYR A 175 -4.55 -20.32 -17.66
N LEU A 176 -3.29 -19.90 -17.80
CA LEU A 176 -2.58 -19.21 -16.72
C LEU A 176 -3.20 -17.83 -16.43
N PRO A 177 -3.44 -17.46 -15.16
CA PRO A 177 -3.99 -16.17 -14.76
C PRO A 177 -2.92 -15.06 -14.74
N ILE A 178 -2.14 -14.94 -15.81
CA ILE A 178 -1.07 -13.93 -15.94
C ILE A 178 -1.59 -12.61 -16.55
N LYS A 179 -0.84 -11.53 -16.35
CA LYS A 179 -1.19 -10.18 -16.81
C LYS A 179 -1.37 -10.15 -18.33
N PHE A 180 -2.34 -9.34 -18.78
CA PHE A 180 -2.65 -9.16 -20.20
C PHE A 180 -1.40 -8.85 -21.06
N LYS A 181 -0.52 -7.96 -20.58
CA LYS A 181 0.72 -7.57 -21.28
C LYS A 181 1.64 -8.77 -21.55
N ASP A 182 1.73 -9.69 -20.60
CA ASP A 182 2.57 -10.89 -20.73
C ASP A 182 1.92 -11.91 -21.67
N LYS A 183 0.58 -12.07 -21.63
CA LYS A 183 -0.14 -12.88 -22.63
C LYS A 183 0.03 -12.31 -24.04
N ALA A 184 -0.10 -11.00 -24.21
CA ALA A 184 0.06 -10.34 -25.50
C ALA A 184 1.50 -10.47 -26.02
N ARG A 185 2.50 -10.40 -25.13
CA ARG A 185 3.90 -10.69 -25.45
C ARG A 185 4.07 -12.14 -25.92
N LEU A 186 3.56 -13.11 -25.19
CA LEU A 186 3.62 -14.54 -25.55
C LEU A 186 2.94 -14.83 -26.90
N LEU A 187 1.81 -14.18 -27.18
CA LEU A 187 1.14 -14.28 -28.46
C LEU A 187 2.00 -13.74 -29.62
N GLY A 188 2.73 -12.65 -29.36
CA GLY A 188 3.60 -11.99 -30.34
C GLY A 188 4.90 -12.73 -30.68
N ILE A 189 5.34 -13.69 -29.85
CA ILE A 189 6.54 -14.48 -30.11
C ILE A 189 6.21 -15.58 -31.11
N LEU A 190 6.78 -15.47 -32.32
CA LEU A 190 6.53 -16.43 -33.41
C LEU A 190 7.42 -17.67 -33.31
N ASN A 191 8.60 -17.54 -32.68
CA ASN A 191 9.52 -18.65 -32.47
C ASN A 191 9.04 -19.53 -31.32
N GLU A 192 8.78 -20.81 -31.59
CA GLU A 192 8.21 -21.75 -30.62
C GLU A 192 9.12 -21.96 -29.40
N LYS A 193 10.43 -22.03 -29.63
CA LYS A 193 11.45 -22.23 -28.60
C LYS A 193 11.62 -21.03 -27.69
N GLU A 194 11.66 -19.83 -28.27
CA GLU A 194 11.69 -18.59 -27.47
C GLU A 194 10.42 -18.45 -26.63
N ARG A 195 9.27 -18.79 -27.19
CA ARG A 195 8.00 -18.75 -26.47
C ARG A 195 7.97 -19.73 -25.30
N LEU A 196 8.50 -20.96 -25.48
CA LEU A 196 8.68 -21.92 -24.41
C LEU A 196 9.60 -21.38 -23.29
N LYS A 197 10.71 -20.73 -23.64
CA LYS A 197 11.60 -20.12 -22.64
C LYS A 197 10.90 -19.00 -21.86
N VAL A 198 10.19 -18.11 -22.54
CA VAL A 198 9.48 -16.99 -21.89
C VAL A 198 8.34 -17.49 -21.00
N ILE A 199 7.57 -18.51 -21.39
CA ILE A 199 6.50 -19.03 -20.53
C ILE A 199 7.07 -19.75 -19.30
N LEU A 200 8.20 -20.43 -19.42
CA LEU A 200 8.91 -21.03 -18.28
C LEU A 200 9.34 -19.97 -17.27
N GLU A 201 9.92 -18.86 -17.74
CA GLU A 201 10.30 -17.73 -16.88
C GLU A 201 9.10 -17.15 -16.12
N ILE A 202 8.00 -16.89 -16.84
CA ILE A 202 6.77 -16.35 -16.26
C ILE A 202 6.21 -17.32 -15.22
N LEU A 203 6.09 -18.60 -15.57
CA LEU A 203 5.51 -19.62 -14.69
C LEU A 203 6.36 -19.83 -13.42
N ASN A 204 7.69 -19.82 -13.55
CA ASN A 204 8.58 -19.95 -12.41
C ASN A 204 8.48 -18.74 -11.46
N SER A 205 8.38 -17.53 -12.01
CA SER A 205 8.12 -16.32 -11.21
C SER A 205 6.78 -16.42 -10.46
N GLU A 206 5.74 -16.91 -11.12
CA GLU A 206 4.40 -17.04 -10.52
C GLU A 206 4.40 -18.08 -9.40
N ILE A 207 5.06 -19.22 -9.60
CA ILE A 207 5.24 -20.24 -8.57
C ILE A 207 5.94 -19.66 -7.33
N SER A 208 7.00 -18.87 -7.52
CA SER A 208 7.72 -18.25 -6.40
C SER A 208 6.82 -17.30 -5.60
N VAL A 209 5.96 -16.53 -6.26
CA VAL A 209 4.97 -15.66 -5.59
C VAL A 209 3.98 -16.50 -4.78
N LEU A 210 3.45 -17.58 -5.36
CA LEU A 210 2.51 -18.48 -4.68
C LEU A 210 3.14 -19.16 -3.45
N GLU A 211 4.40 -19.56 -3.53
CA GLU A 211 5.13 -20.15 -2.39
C GLU A 211 5.24 -19.16 -1.22
N VAL A 212 5.60 -17.91 -1.50
CA VAL A 212 5.67 -16.85 -0.47
C VAL A 212 4.28 -16.56 0.11
N GLN A 213 3.24 -16.49 -0.73
CA GLN A 213 1.86 -16.29 -0.28
C GLN A 213 1.42 -17.40 0.68
N LYS A 214 1.72 -18.66 0.34
CA LYS A 214 1.41 -19.82 1.18
C LYS A 214 2.17 -19.76 2.51
N GLU A 215 3.45 -19.39 2.50
CA GLU A 215 4.24 -19.24 3.72
C GLU A 215 3.68 -18.14 4.64
N ILE A 216 3.23 -17.02 4.08
CA ILE A 216 2.57 -15.94 4.82
C ILE A 216 1.26 -16.43 5.42
N GLN A 217 0.44 -17.13 4.63
CA GLN A 217 -0.83 -17.69 5.08
C GLN A 217 -0.64 -18.67 6.24
N ASP A 218 0.34 -19.56 6.14
CA ASP A 218 0.69 -20.52 7.19
C ASP A 218 1.16 -19.81 8.48
N LYS A 219 1.96 -18.74 8.36
CA LYS A 219 2.38 -17.92 9.52
C LYS A 219 1.19 -17.22 10.19
N VAL A 220 0.26 -16.69 9.40
CA VAL A 220 -0.95 -16.04 9.93
C VAL A 220 -1.84 -17.07 10.63
N LEU A 221 -2.08 -18.24 10.03
CA LEU A 221 -2.85 -19.32 10.64
C LEU A 221 -2.26 -19.77 11.97
N LYS A 222 -0.94 -20.04 12.02
CA LYS A 222 -0.24 -20.39 13.28
C LYS A 222 -0.41 -19.34 14.37
N ARG A 223 -0.35 -18.06 14.01
CA ARG A 223 -0.55 -16.95 14.97
C ARG A 223 -1.98 -16.91 15.50
N VAL A 224 -2.97 -17.15 14.64
CA VAL A 224 -4.39 -17.22 15.03
C VAL A 224 -4.62 -18.42 15.94
N GLU A 225 -4.11 -19.60 15.60
CA GLU A 225 -4.21 -20.80 16.44
C GLU A 225 -3.57 -20.58 17.82
N GLN A 226 -2.39 -19.95 17.87
CA GLN A 226 -1.73 -19.63 19.13
C GLN A 226 -2.56 -18.66 19.97
N THR A 227 -3.12 -17.62 19.35
CA THR A 227 -3.95 -16.62 20.04
C THR A 227 -5.26 -17.25 20.57
N GLN A 228 -5.90 -18.13 19.78
CA GLN A 228 -7.08 -18.88 20.21
C GLN A 228 -6.75 -19.82 21.38
N LYS A 229 -5.60 -20.50 21.33
CA LYS A 229 -5.13 -21.37 22.40
C LYS A 229 -4.85 -20.59 23.68
N GLU A 230 -4.15 -19.46 23.59
CA GLU A 230 -3.90 -18.57 24.73
C GLU A 230 -5.20 -18.05 25.33
N TYR A 231 -6.16 -17.61 24.50
CA TYR A 231 -7.49 -17.20 24.95
C TYR A 231 -8.21 -18.33 25.70
N LEU A 232 -8.24 -19.54 25.14
CA LEU A 232 -8.88 -20.70 25.77
C LEU A 232 -8.23 -21.05 27.12
N LEU A 233 -6.90 -21.04 27.19
CA LEU A 233 -6.15 -21.28 28.42
C LEU A 233 -6.43 -20.21 29.48
N HIS A 234 -6.56 -18.95 29.07
CA HIS A 234 -6.92 -17.85 29.98
C HIS A 234 -8.35 -17.99 30.53
N GLU A 235 -9.32 -18.36 29.70
CA GLU A 235 -10.68 -18.64 30.17
C GLU A 235 -10.70 -19.85 31.12
N GLN A 236 -9.97 -20.93 30.80
CA GLN A 236 -9.84 -22.09 31.70
C GLN A 236 -9.19 -21.72 33.04
N LEU A 237 -8.10 -20.94 33.02
CA LEU A 237 -7.45 -20.45 34.26
C LEU A 237 -8.41 -19.60 35.08
N LYS A 238 -9.21 -18.75 34.44
CA LYS A 238 -10.21 -17.91 35.09
C LYS A 238 -11.31 -18.76 35.74
N THR A 239 -11.80 -19.80 35.05
CA THR A 239 -12.77 -20.75 35.63
C THR A 239 -12.17 -21.50 36.82
N ILE A 240 -10.95 -22.01 36.70
CA ILE A 240 -10.24 -22.70 37.80
C ILE A 240 -10.02 -21.76 38.99
N GLN A 241 -9.64 -20.51 38.75
CA GLN A 241 -9.45 -19.49 39.79
C GLN A 241 -10.76 -19.12 40.49
N GLN A 242 -11.87 -19.06 39.75
CA GLN A 242 -13.21 -18.89 40.31
C GLN A 242 -13.64 -20.09 41.18
N GLU A 243 -13.35 -21.32 40.74
CA GLU A 243 -13.65 -22.54 41.51
C GLU A 243 -12.77 -22.70 42.77
N LEU A 244 -11.53 -22.19 42.74
CA LEU A 244 -10.58 -22.25 43.87
C LEU A 244 -10.81 -21.17 44.95
N GLY A 245 -11.82 -20.30 44.80
CA GLY A 245 -12.20 -19.30 45.81
C GLY A 245 -11.13 -18.23 46.08
N LYS A 246 -10.10 -18.11 45.23
CA LYS A 246 -9.09 -17.06 45.32
C LYS A 246 -9.47 -15.94 44.35
N GLU A 247 -10.13 -14.91 44.85
CA GLU A 247 -10.12 -13.60 44.17
C GLU A 247 -8.71 -13.01 44.26
N SER A 248 -7.79 -13.49 43.43
CA SER A 248 -6.51 -12.82 43.22
C SER A 248 -6.71 -11.65 42.26
N GLU A 249 -6.33 -10.45 42.69
CA GLU A 249 -6.25 -9.26 41.84
C GLU A 249 -5.58 -9.60 40.50
N ASN A 250 -6.18 -9.14 39.39
CA ASN A 250 -5.65 -9.36 38.05
C ASN A 250 -4.16 -8.89 38.00
N PRO A 251 -3.20 -9.76 37.60
CA PRO A 251 -1.78 -9.44 37.59
C PRO A 251 -1.43 -8.13 36.85
N GLU A 252 -2.20 -7.81 35.81
CA GLU A 252 -2.06 -6.57 35.03
C GLU A 252 -2.35 -5.32 35.87
N ILE A 253 -3.39 -5.38 36.72
CA ILE A 253 -3.78 -4.28 37.60
C ILE A 253 -2.70 -4.05 38.67
N SER A 254 -2.13 -5.12 39.22
CA SER A 254 -1.02 -5.02 40.18
C SER A 254 0.21 -4.37 39.55
N GLN A 255 0.59 -4.76 38.34
CA GLN A 255 1.73 -4.15 37.62
C GLN A 255 1.50 -2.66 37.31
N LEU A 256 0.30 -2.27 36.91
CA LEU A 256 -0.04 -0.87 36.68
C LEU A 256 0.01 -0.07 37.98
N LYS A 257 -0.45 -0.63 39.10
CA LYS A 257 -0.36 -0.02 40.43
C LYS A 257 1.08 0.27 40.82
N GLU A 258 1.98 -0.70 40.65
CA GLU A 258 3.42 -0.53 40.92
C GLU A 258 4.03 0.60 40.07
N LYS A 259 3.70 0.65 38.78
CA LYS A 259 4.19 1.71 37.89
C LYS A 259 3.67 3.10 38.25
N ILE A 260 2.42 3.21 38.71
CA ILE A 260 1.84 4.48 39.16
C ILE A 260 2.61 4.99 40.38
N LEU A 261 2.84 4.12 41.37
CA LEU A 261 3.60 4.48 42.57
C LEU A 261 5.07 4.81 42.26
N ALA A 262 5.68 4.10 41.31
CA ALA A 262 7.05 4.36 40.88
C ALA A 262 7.22 5.68 40.09
N ALA A 263 6.16 6.21 39.49
CA ALA A 263 6.22 7.44 38.68
C ALA A 263 6.41 8.72 39.52
N ASN A 264 6.28 8.65 40.86
CA ASN A 264 6.43 9.78 41.79
C ASN A 264 5.57 10.98 41.39
N MET A 265 4.29 10.73 41.10
CA MET A 265 3.37 11.77 40.69
C MET A 265 3.01 12.69 41.88
N PRO A 266 2.64 13.96 41.65
CA PRO A 266 2.01 14.78 42.68
C PRO A 266 0.74 14.10 43.22
N LYS A 267 0.38 14.36 44.49
CA LYS A 267 -0.77 13.72 45.17
C LYS A 267 -2.07 13.76 44.36
N GLU A 268 -2.34 14.87 43.69
CA GLU A 268 -3.54 15.03 42.85
C GLU A 268 -3.53 14.09 41.64
N ALA A 269 -2.39 13.98 40.94
CA ALA A 269 -2.24 13.11 39.78
C ALA A 269 -2.20 11.62 40.18
N GLU A 270 -1.54 11.28 41.29
CA GLU A 270 -1.51 9.92 41.82
C GLU A 270 -2.90 9.44 42.25
N SER A 271 -3.64 10.26 42.99
CA SER A 271 -5.00 9.94 43.40
C SER A 271 -5.92 9.72 42.20
N LYS A 272 -5.78 10.54 41.16
CA LYS A 272 -6.53 10.39 39.89
C LYS A 272 -6.16 9.09 39.18
N ALA A 273 -4.87 8.75 39.11
CA ALA A 273 -4.40 7.53 38.48
C ALA A 273 -4.91 6.27 39.20
N LEU A 274 -4.92 6.28 40.53
CA LEU A 274 -5.45 5.17 41.35
C LEU A 274 -6.97 5.01 41.20
N GLU A 275 -7.72 6.12 41.12
CA GLU A 275 -9.16 6.10 40.85
C GLU A 275 -9.46 5.45 39.48
N GLU A 276 -8.74 5.84 38.44
CA GLU A 276 -8.89 5.27 37.10
C GLU A 276 -8.43 3.80 37.03
N LEU A 277 -7.40 3.41 37.79
CA LEU A 277 -6.98 2.01 37.90
C LEU A 277 -8.07 1.14 38.54
N ASN A 278 -8.76 1.64 39.58
CA ASN A 278 -9.90 0.95 40.20
C ASN A 278 -11.10 0.86 39.25
N ARG A 279 -11.29 1.86 38.39
CA ARG A 279 -12.29 1.78 37.31
C ARG A 279 -11.90 0.72 36.28
N LEU A 280 -10.63 0.65 35.89
CA LEU A 280 -10.12 -0.34 34.95
C LEU A 280 -10.30 -1.77 35.46
N SER A 281 -10.05 -2.02 36.76
CA SER A 281 -10.18 -3.36 37.35
C SER A 281 -11.61 -3.92 37.33
N LYS A 282 -12.62 -3.04 37.30
CA LYS A 282 -14.05 -3.39 37.20
C LYS A 282 -14.57 -3.46 35.77
N THR A 283 -13.78 -2.98 34.81
CA THR A 283 -14.20 -2.87 33.40
C THR A 283 -13.80 -4.13 32.62
N MET A 284 -14.60 -4.54 31.65
CA MET A 284 -14.25 -5.69 30.79
C MET A 284 -12.96 -5.40 29.99
N PRO A 285 -11.93 -6.28 30.01
CA PRO A 285 -10.61 -5.99 29.45
C PRO A 285 -10.55 -5.63 27.97
N LEU A 286 -11.48 -6.15 27.16
CA LEU A 286 -11.56 -5.91 25.71
C LEU A 286 -12.54 -4.80 25.32
N SER A 287 -13.05 -4.03 26.30
CA SER A 287 -13.97 -2.94 26.01
C SER A 287 -13.23 -1.69 25.48
N PRO A 288 -13.89 -0.88 24.64
CA PRO A 288 -13.34 0.42 24.21
C PRO A 288 -13.03 1.35 25.39
N GLU A 289 -13.81 1.27 26.47
CA GLU A 289 -13.59 2.04 27.69
C GLU A 289 -12.28 1.66 28.39
N ALA A 290 -12.00 0.35 28.51
CA ALA A 290 -10.73 -0.13 29.07
C ALA A 290 -9.53 0.39 28.26
N THR A 291 -9.65 0.45 26.93
CA THR A 291 -8.60 0.97 26.05
C THR A 291 -8.31 2.46 26.30
N VAL A 292 -9.35 3.27 26.49
CA VAL A 292 -9.24 4.70 26.80
C VAL A 292 -8.57 4.92 28.16
N ILE A 293 -9.02 4.19 29.19
CA ILE A 293 -8.46 4.30 30.55
C ILE A 293 -6.99 3.87 30.55
N ARG A 294 -6.65 2.77 29.88
CA ARG A 294 -5.28 2.27 29.77
C ARG A 294 -4.35 3.29 29.10
N THR A 295 -4.79 3.86 27.98
CA THR A 295 -4.03 4.89 27.28
C THR A 295 -3.79 6.10 28.18
N TYR A 296 -4.78 6.51 28.96
CA TYR A 296 -4.65 7.61 29.92
C TYR A 296 -3.64 7.32 31.03
N LEU A 297 -3.71 6.13 31.64
CA LEU A 297 -2.74 5.70 32.66
C LEU A 297 -1.32 5.62 32.10
N ASP A 298 -1.14 5.08 30.90
CA ASP A 298 0.16 5.02 30.23
C ASP A 298 0.76 6.41 30.00
N TRP A 299 -0.06 7.41 29.67
CA TRP A 299 0.39 8.80 29.56
C TRP A 299 0.83 9.36 30.91
N LEU A 300 0.05 9.17 31.97
CA LEU A 300 0.41 9.64 33.31
C LEU A 300 1.72 9.00 33.81
N ILE A 301 1.87 7.69 33.64
CA ILE A 301 3.08 6.94 34.05
C ILE A 301 4.31 7.41 33.26
N ALA A 302 4.17 7.68 31.97
CA ALA A 302 5.30 8.03 31.11
C ALA A 302 5.76 9.49 31.23
N LEU A 303 5.01 10.35 31.93
CA LEU A 303 5.40 11.76 32.11
C LEU A 303 6.53 11.90 33.14
N PRO A 304 7.52 12.78 32.87
CA PRO A 304 8.67 12.96 33.75
C PRO A 304 8.33 13.88 34.94
N TRP A 305 7.54 13.43 35.91
CA TRP A 305 7.06 14.26 37.03
C TRP A 305 8.16 14.87 37.90
N THR A 306 9.18 14.07 38.22
CA THR A 306 10.30 14.47 39.09
C THR A 306 11.62 14.62 38.36
N LYS A 307 11.79 13.93 37.22
CA LYS A 307 13.05 13.90 36.48
C LYS A 307 13.34 15.24 35.83
N GLU A 308 14.49 15.83 36.16
CA GLU A 308 14.94 17.11 35.62
C GLU A 308 16.41 17.07 35.18
N THR A 309 16.80 17.93 34.26
CA THR A 309 18.22 18.20 33.95
C THR A 309 18.80 19.18 34.96
N GLU A 310 20.06 19.00 35.32
CA GLU A 310 20.81 19.99 36.11
C GLU A 310 21.04 21.26 35.29
N ASP A 311 20.74 22.41 35.91
CA ASP A 311 20.89 23.71 35.26
C ASP A 311 22.34 24.21 35.34
N ILE A 312 22.90 24.57 34.18
CA ILE A 312 24.21 25.22 34.09
C ILE A 312 24.01 26.73 33.93
N LEU A 313 24.12 27.48 35.03
CA LEU A 313 23.94 28.93 35.06
C LEU A 313 25.29 29.67 35.12
N ASP A 314 26.17 29.37 34.18
CA ASP A 314 27.43 30.09 33.97
C ASP A 314 27.35 31.01 32.74
N ILE A 315 27.39 32.31 32.99
CA ILE A 315 27.30 33.37 31.98
C ILE A 315 28.56 33.38 31.09
N HIS A 316 29.73 33.07 31.64
CA HIS A 316 30.97 33.03 30.85
C HIS A 316 30.95 31.86 29.86
N ASN A 317 30.55 30.68 30.34
CA ASN A 317 30.35 29.52 29.47
C ASN A 317 29.24 29.77 28.43
N ALA A 318 28.13 30.39 28.83
CA ALA A 318 27.05 30.74 27.91
C ALA A 318 27.53 31.67 26.78
N ARG A 319 28.34 32.69 27.09
CA ARG A 319 28.94 33.57 26.08
C ARG A 319 29.78 32.78 25.09
N LYS A 320 30.68 31.90 25.58
CA LYS A 320 31.53 31.07 24.74
C LYS A 320 30.72 30.19 23.78
N ILE A 321 29.66 29.53 24.27
CA ILE A 321 28.80 28.68 23.45
C ILE A 321 28.04 29.49 22.40
N LEU A 322 27.52 30.67 22.77
CA LEU A 322 26.84 31.56 21.82
C LEU A 322 27.79 32.06 20.73
N ASP A 323 29.04 32.36 21.08
CA ASP A 323 30.07 32.80 20.14
C ASP A 323 30.57 31.67 19.22
N GLU A 324 30.62 30.43 19.73
CA GLU A 324 30.94 29.23 18.96
C GLU A 324 29.83 28.90 17.94
N ASP A 325 28.57 28.93 18.38
CA ASP A 325 27.43 28.49 17.57
C ASP A 325 26.98 29.56 16.55
N HIS A 326 27.26 30.84 16.78
CA HIS A 326 26.77 31.96 15.95
C HIS A 326 27.83 33.03 15.72
N TYR A 327 28.11 33.33 14.46
CA TYR A 327 29.01 34.42 14.08
C TYR A 327 28.31 35.79 14.15
N GLY A 328 28.94 36.78 14.78
CA GLY A 328 28.38 38.13 14.96
C GLY A 328 27.22 38.18 15.95
N LEU A 329 26.13 38.90 15.60
CA LEU A 329 24.91 39.04 16.42
C LEU A 329 25.15 39.57 17.85
N GLU A 330 26.15 40.42 18.06
CA GLU A 330 26.58 40.90 19.38
C GLU A 330 25.42 41.41 20.25
N LYS A 331 24.55 42.27 19.70
CA LYS A 331 23.38 42.80 20.41
C LYS A 331 22.40 41.71 20.87
N VAL A 332 22.20 40.67 20.06
CA VAL A 332 21.27 39.57 20.37
C VAL A 332 21.87 38.67 21.43
N LYS A 333 23.16 38.33 21.31
CA LYS A 333 23.89 37.53 22.29
C LYS A 333 23.93 38.24 23.65
N GLU A 334 24.22 39.54 23.66
CA GLU A 334 24.22 40.36 24.87
C GLU A 334 22.86 40.33 25.56
N ARG A 335 21.76 40.46 24.81
CA ARG A 335 20.40 40.37 25.36
C ARG A 335 20.05 38.98 25.92
N ILE A 336 20.54 37.91 25.30
CA ILE A 336 20.40 36.55 25.82
C ILE A 336 21.18 36.40 27.14
N LEU A 337 22.40 36.92 27.21
CA LEU A 337 23.23 36.88 28.42
C LEU A 337 22.60 37.68 29.56
N GLU A 338 22.03 38.85 29.29
CA GLU A 338 21.25 39.63 30.27
C GLU A 338 20.09 38.82 30.83
N TYR A 339 19.32 38.15 29.96
CA TYR A 339 18.21 37.30 30.38
C TYR A 339 18.67 36.15 31.28
N LEU A 340 19.75 35.45 30.90
CA LEU A 340 20.34 34.39 31.72
C LEU A 340 20.90 34.92 33.05
N ALA A 341 21.44 36.15 33.07
CA ALA A 341 21.96 36.79 34.27
C ALA A 341 20.85 37.16 35.26
N VAL A 342 19.71 37.67 34.77
CA VAL A 342 18.53 37.91 35.61
C VAL A 342 18.04 36.60 36.20
N ARG A 343 17.94 35.55 35.37
CA ARG A 343 17.52 34.22 35.82
C ARG A 343 18.46 33.61 36.86
N LYS A 344 19.77 33.86 36.76
CA LYS A 344 20.73 33.44 37.79
C LYS A 344 20.48 34.11 39.16
N LYS A 345 19.90 35.31 39.18
CA LYS A 345 19.55 36.02 40.43
C LYS A 345 18.16 35.68 40.95
N THR A 346 17.25 35.23 40.09
CA THR A 346 15.87 34.91 40.45
C THR A 346 15.58 33.43 40.19
N ASP A 347 15.43 32.64 41.25
CA ASP A 347 15.05 31.21 41.15
C ASP A 347 13.61 30.97 40.64
N THR A 348 12.90 32.02 40.20
CA THR A 348 11.53 31.91 39.71
C THR A 348 11.43 32.20 38.22
N LEU A 349 10.62 31.40 37.52
CA LEU A 349 10.30 31.51 36.10
C LEU A 349 9.27 32.61 35.77
N LYS A 350 8.87 33.43 36.76
CA LYS A 350 7.94 34.56 36.55
C LYS A 350 8.68 35.72 35.88
N GLY A 351 8.96 35.57 34.59
CA GLY A 351 9.63 36.56 33.77
C GLY A 351 9.13 36.53 32.33
N PRO A 352 9.45 37.55 31.52
CA PRO A 352 9.04 37.61 30.13
C PRO A 352 9.64 36.43 29.33
N ILE A 353 8.87 35.89 28.39
CA ILE A 353 9.35 34.86 27.46
C ILE A 353 10.24 35.54 26.41
N LEU A 354 11.41 34.94 26.11
CA LEU A 354 12.29 35.43 25.04
C LEU A 354 11.62 35.25 23.68
N CYS A 355 11.36 36.35 22.97
CA CYS A 355 10.79 36.35 21.64
C CYS A 355 11.81 36.85 20.60
N PHE A 356 12.12 36.02 19.60
CA PHE A 356 13.05 36.34 18.53
C PHE A 356 12.31 36.74 17.25
N VAL A 357 12.41 38.02 16.85
CA VAL A 357 11.77 38.58 15.66
C VAL A 357 12.81 38.89 14.58
N GLY A 358 12.48 38.66 13.31
CA GLY A 358 13.40 38.81 12.18
C GLY A 358 12.98 38.01 10.94
N PRO A 359 13.63 38.22 9.78
CA PRO A 359 13.32 37.47 8.56
C PRO A 359 13.70 35.98 8.67
N PRO A 360 13.19 35.11 7.77
CA PRO A 360 13.59 33.71 7.74
C PRO A 360 15.10 33.57 7.43
N GLY A 361 15.73 32.54 7.99
CA GLY A 361 17.15 32.26 7.75
C GLY A 361 18.13 32.94 8.72
N CYS A 362 17.68 33.80 9.64
CA CYS A 362 18.55 34.48 10.60
C CYS A 362 19.01 33.63 11.81
N GLY A 363 18.80 32.32 11.80
CA GLY A 363 19.28 31.44 12.89
C GLY A 363 18.46 31.49 14.19
N LYS A 364 17.20 31.91 14.18
CA LYS A 364 16.35 31.95 15.40
C LYS A 364 16.24 30.59 16.10
N THR A 365 15.96 29.54 15.31
CA THR A 365 15.85 28.17 15.83
C THR A 365 17.18 27.65 16.37
N SER A 366 18.30 28.01 15.73
CA SER A 366 19.63 27.63 16.21
C SER A 366 20.00 28.38 17.49
N LEU A 367 19.60 29.65 17.65
CA LEU A 367 19.77 30.40 18.91
C LEU A 367 19.04 29.70 20.08
N GLY A 368 17.81 29.23 19.86
CA GLY A 368 17.08 28.45 20.87
C GLY A 368 17.80 27.16 21.29
N LYS A 369 18.43 26.46 20.33
CA LYS A 369 19.28 25.28 20.61
C LYS A 369 20.52 25.65 21.42
N SER A 370 21.20 26.73 21.06
CA SER A 370 22.38 27.22 21.78
C SER A 370 22.02 27.62 23.21
N ILE A 371 20.85 28.24 23.44
CA ILE A 371 20.36 28.55 24.80
C ILE A 371 20.14 27.27 25.60
N ALA A 372 19.54 26.24 25.01
CA ALA A 372 19.39 24.94 25.67
C ALA A 372 20.74 24.29 26.01
N ARG A 373 21.71 24.36 25.08
CA ARG A 373 23.10 23.92 25.28
C ARG A 373 23.79 24.68 26.41
N CYS A 374 23.63 26.01 26.46
CA CYS A 374 24.17 26.86 27.52
C CYS A 374 23.63 26.46 28.91
N LEU A 375 22.33 26.17 28.98
CA LEU A 375 21.65 25.81 30.23
C LEU A 375 21.82 24.35 30.63
N GLY A 376 22.40 23.49 29.78
CA GLY A 376 22.45 22.03 30.02
C GLY A 376 21.09 21.33 29.92
N ARG A 377 20.08 21.99 29.35
CA ARG A 377 18.70 21.49 29.29
C ARG A 377 18.39 20.77 27.99
N LYS A 378 17.44 19.84 28.02
CA LYS A 378 16.91 19.21 26.80
C LYS A 378 16.19 20.25 25.93
N PHE A 379 16.46 20.24 24.63
CA PHE A 379 15.82 21.12 23.66
C PHE A 379 14.59 20.47 23.03
N VAL A 380 13.49 21.20 22.98
CA VAL A 380 12.24 20.78 22.36
C VAL A 380 11.75 21.87 21.43
N ARG A 381 11.38 21.51 20.20
CA ARG A 381 10.78 22.44 19.24
C ARG A 381 9.34 22.06 18.96
N VAL A 382 8.44 23.03 19.10
CA VAL A 382 7.02 22.90 18.73
C VAL A 382 6.72 23.96 17.67
N SER A 383 6.32 23.53 16.48
CA SER A 383 5.90 24.44 15.41
C SER A 383 4.47 24.87 15.63
N LEU A 384 4.25 26.19 15.72
CA LEU A 384 2.92 26.80 15.84
C LEU A 384 2.31 27.20 14.49
N GLY A 385 3.13 27.29 13.44
CA GLY A 385 2.68 27.67 12.11
C GLY A 385 1.60 26.75 11.57
N GLY A 386 0.50 27.36 11.11
CA GLY A 386 -0.64 26.65 10.53
C GLY A 386 -1.54 25.96 11.55
N MET A 387 -1.31 26.12 12.86
CA MET A 387 -2.26 25.65 13.88
C MET A 387 -3.51 26.52 13.87
N ARG A 388 -4.65 25.84 13.92
CA ARG A 388 -6.00 26.44 13.81
C ARG A 388 -6.95 26.02 14.93
N ASP A 389 -6.58 24.99 15.69
CA ASP A 389 -7.42 24.41 16.73
C ASP A 389 -6.66 24.35 18.06
N GLU A 390 -7.32 24.80 19.13
CA GLU A 390 -6.86 24.71 20.51
C GLU A 390 -6.56 23.26 20.93
N ALA A 391 -7.31 22.30 20.38
CA ALA A 391 -7.11 20.88 20.66
C ALA A 391 -5.71 20.38 20.23
N GLU A 392 -5.02 21.05 19.31
CA GLU A 392 -3.63 20.72 18.97
C GLU A 392 -2.66 21.05 20.12
N ILE A 393 -2.99 22.05 20.94
CA ILE A 393 -2.17 22.50 22.07
C ILE A 393 -2.55 21.72 23.34
N ARG A 394 -3.85 21.66 23.67
CA ARG A 394 -4.37 21.03 24.90
C ARG A 394 -4.66 19.53 24.76
N GLY A 395 -5.06 19.09 23.57
CA GLY A 395 -5.55 17.74 23.31
C GLY A 395 -7.07 17.66 23.32
N HIS A 396 -7.61 16.49 22.97
CA HIS A 396 -9.05 16.24 22.97
C HIS A 396 -9.52 15.69 24.33
N ARG A 397 -10.80 15.90 24.65
CA ARG A 397 -11.44 15.23 25.79
C ARG A 397 -11.34 13.72 25.61
N ARG A 398 -10.96 12.99 26.67
CA ARG A 398 -10.71 11.53 26.64
C ARG A 398 -11.91 10.67 26.24
N THR A 399 -13.10 11.25 26.07
CA THR A 399 -14.35 10.53 25.78
C THR A 399 -14.39 9.87 24.41
N TYR A 400 -13.47 10.22 23.51
CA TYR A 400 -13.40 9.63 22.17
C TYR A 400 -12.27 8.59 22.08
N ILE A 401 -12.55 7.45 21.44
CA ILE A 401 -11.53 6.46 21.10
C ILE A 401 -10.49 7.15 20.19
N GLY A 402 -9.21 7.07 20.57
CA GLY A 402 -8.11 7.74 19.86
C GLY A 402 -7.81 9.18 20.32
N SER A 403 -8.43 9.65 21.41
CA SER A 403 -8.07 10.93 22.03
C SER A 403 -6.61 10.93 22.49
N LEU A 404 -5.85 11.94 22.05
CA LEU A 404 -4.46 12.13 22.44
C LEU A 404 -4.27 13.46 23.18
N PRO A 405 -3.31 13.55 24.12
CA PRO A 405 -2.89 14.83 24.68
C PRO A 405 -2.36 15.75 23.59
N GLY A 406 -2.43 17.06 23.80
CA GLY A 406 -1.91 18.03 22.84
C GLY A 406 -0.39 18.00 22.71
N ARG A 407 0.13 18.74 21.72
CA ARG A 407 1.55 18.72 21.33
C ARG A 407 2.51 19.05 22.48
N ILE A 408 2.09 19.86 23.44
CA ILE A 408 2.90 20.25 24.59
C ILE A 408 3.22 19.03 25.46
N ILE A 409 2.19 18.34 25.95
CA ILE A 409 2.33 17.14 26.79
C ILE A 409 3.08 16.03 26.05
N GLN A 410 2.77 15.83 24.76
CA GLN A 410 3.50 14.87 23.93
C GLN A 410 5.00 15.20 23.85
N SER A 411 5.34 16.49 23.78
CA SER A 411 6.72 16.95 23.67
C SER A 411 7.46 16.87 25.02
N ILE A 412 6.77 17.10 26.14
CA ILE A 412 7.32 16.85 27.49
C ILE A 412 7.67 15.37 27.66
N ARG A 413 6.75 14.47 27.27
CA ARG A 413 7.02 13.01 27.28
C ARG A 413 8.24 12.66 26.42
N LYS A 414 8.36 13.23 25.23
CA LYS A 414 9.52 13.01 24.34
C LYS A 414 10.83 13.55 24.93
N ALA A 415 10.78 14.68 25.65
CA ALA A 415 11.95 15.26 26.31
C ALA A 415 12.44 14.39 27.48
N GLY A 416 11.50 13.71 28.15
CA GLY A 416 11.79 12.81 29.27
C GLY A 416 12.30 13.52 30.53
N VAL A 417 12.12 14.85 30.60
CA VAL A 417 12.45 15.71 31.75
C VAL A 417 11.37 16.79 31.91
N ARG A 418 11.14 17.29 33.13
CA ARG A 418 10.13 18.34 33.42
C ARG A 418 10.56 19.77 33.09
N ASN A 419 11.87 20.03 32.95
CA ASN A 419 12.43 21.37 32.76
C ASN A 419 13.11 21.60 31.39
N PRO A 420 12.57 21.10 30.25
CA PRO A 420 13.20 21.32 28.94
C PRO A 420 13.10 22.80 28.52
N VAL A 421 13.92 23.18 27.54
CA VAL A 421 13.78 24.45 26.83
C VAL A 421 12.84 24.21 25.64
N PHE A 422 11.65 24.82 25.72
CA PHE A 422 10.69 24.86 24.63
C PHE A 422 10.97 26.03 23.69
N LEU A 423 11.11 25.73 22.40
CA LEU A 423 11.05 26.72 21.33
C LEU A 423 9.70 26.59 20.63
N LEU A 424 8.87 27.63 20.78
CA LEU A 424 7.62 27.79 20.05
C LEU A 424 7.92 28.56 18.76
N ASP A 425 7.96 27.85 17.64
CA ASP A 425 8.35 28.42 16.34
C ASP A 425 7.12 28.93 15.58
N GLU A 426 7.29 29.97 14.77
CA GLU A 426 6.24 30.57 13.92
C GLU A 426 4.95 31.01 14.66
N ILE A 427 5.10 31.63 15.83
CA ILE A 427 3.96 32.18 16.60
C ILE A 427 3.16 33.24 15.83
N ASP A 428 3.81 33.96 14.91
CA ASP A 428 3.21 34.95 14.02
C ASP A 428 2.28 34.33 12.96
N LYS A 429 2.36 33.02 12.74
CA LYS A 429 1.54 32.27 11.76
C LYS A 429 0.41 31.46 12.40
N LEU A 430 0.01 31.82 13.62
CA LEU A 430 -1.19 31.29 14.24
C LEU A 430 -2.43 31.79 13.49
N GLY A 431 -3.23 30.87 12.98
CA GLY A 431 -4.50 31.20 12.33
C GLY A 431 -5.62 31.30 13.37
N MET A 432 -6.51 32.27 13.20
CA MET A 432 -7.78 32.29 13.93
C MET A 432 -8.82 31.50 13.12
N ASP A 433 -9.39 30.45 13.70
CA ASP A 433 -10.48 29.68 13.11
C ASP A 433 -11.69 29.67 14.06
N PHE A 434 -12.89 29.45 13.54
CA PHE A 434 -14.17 29.57 14.28
C PHE A 434 -14.33 28.67 15.52
N ARG A 435 -13.37 27.77 15.82
CA ARG A 435 -13.47 26.72 16.85
C ARG A 435 -12.79 27.05 18.18
N GLY A 436 -12.08 28.17 18.29
CA GLY A 436 -11.43 28.61 19.53
C GLY A 436 -10.30 29.61 19.29
N ASP A 437 -9.78 30.20 20.36
CA ASP A 437 -8.62 31.10 20.31
C ASP A 437 -7.35 30.35 20.77
N PRO A 438 -6.49 29.88 19.85
CA PRO A 438 -5.26 29.18 20.22
C PRO A 438 -4.28 30.08 21.02
N ALA A 439 -4.39 31.41 20.94
CA ALA A 439 -3.57 32.32 21.73
C ALA A 439 -3.91 32.23 23.22
N SER A 440 -5.20 32.17 23.57
CA SER A 440 -5.65 31.91 24.94
C SER A 440 -5.12 30.58 25.48
N ALA A 441 -5.07 29.55 24.63
CA ALA A 441 -4.51 28.26 25.00
C ALA A 441 -2.99 28.30 25.28
N LEU A 442 -2.26 29.15 24.57
CA LEU A 442 -0.82 29.36 24.81
C LEU A 442 -0.51 30.17 26.06
N LEU A 443 -1.44 30.97 26.57
CA LEU A 443 -1.24 31.72 27.83
C LEU A 443 -1.38 30.82 29.07
N GLU A 444 -2.15 29.73 28.96
CA GLU A 444 -2.29 28.73 30.02
C GLU A 444 -1.12 27.73 30.07
N VAL A 445 -0.43 27.54 28.94
CA VAL A 445 0.72 26.65 28.78
C VAL A 445 2.02 27.37 29.12
#